data_AF-A0A8J2WNS4-F1
#
_entry.id   AF-A0A8J2WNS4-F1
#
_cell.length_a   1.000
_cell.length_b   1.000
_cell.length_c   1.000
_cell.angle_alpha   90.00
_cell.angle_beta   90.00
_cell.angle_gamma   90.00
#
_symmetry.space_group_name_H-M   'P 1'
#
loop_
_entity.id
_entity.type
_entity.pdbx_description
1 polymer ?
#
loop_
_entity_poly.entity_id
_entity_poly.type
_entity_poly.pdbx_seq_one_letter_code
_entity_poly.pdbx_strand_id
1 'polypeptide(L)'
;MDAFCSPKAKPGSALQAANNTKPQDLTAPAAKAPATAQKTQQNAVAATPAVKPPAPPKSTSEKAAGAPPAEAAPKNEAKTQKKVAQGTWSSSVRRQLEKADARAAAALQSNEITTEAVERVLAGIGEWPTQARPNVSPDAKAVTGMCLGAVNVLGGVGMQLSAVSQNFQNLVKLVCAWTTKELPDFPFSSLQINYNYAAKKHVDGNNIGPSHIISLGDHAGGELWVADTFVEKENDKGEKVLRGGGGESVIKCHRAWKLFDGNSEHYTMPFRAAPGKAAPTRISIVAFSHSSYNKMPEETAGEMRALGFTAGSSDGKELPYFEAFRIDKSELTGEGLDAYFALRDDRRKARPPPSAPGAVGVECNGYSAGKGAGWFSFVRGRAAKRARIDAFFKPKAPAAKLGPATWDAPKRTNPVSTNLEVKPTVDDAGLVTIQLPKNRVGLWFLELEEKNGDLRCVALERFDLYNKVEAQSEAFHAHVARMPAGRVALVSITDTAMAKTRPLPKLVYDTLRLLGGEDHIEPIGYRMPFGFVGVRGAAAGTAICALDKTKVILRLEATVRRDDGVALDGKSVERFDITEHILSSTEGDGAAAAA
;
A
#
# COMPACT_ATOMS: atom_id res chain seq x y z
N MET A 1 -4.31 -60.72 26.15
CA MET A 1 -3.47 -60.15 27.22
C MET A 1 -3.23 -58.66 26.97
N ASP A 2 -4.11 -57.71 27.28
CA ASP A 2 -5.56 -57.59 27.54
C ASP A 2 -5.80 -56.06 27.61
N ALA A 3 -6.95 -55.43 27.41
CA ALA A 3 -8.26 -55.72 26.86
C ALA A 3 -9.12 -54.47 27.17
N PHE A 4 -9.86 -53.92 26.18
CA PHE A 4 -11.11 -53.14 26.39
C PHE A 4 -11.01 -51.75 27.08
N CYS A 5 -11.91 -50.77 26.87
CA CYS A 5 -13.10 -50.68 26.01
C CYS A 5 -13.38 -49.21 25.59
N SER A 6 -14.01 -49.00 24.42
CA SER A 6 -14.74 -47.75 24.10
C SER A 6 -16.19 -47.82 24.59
N PRO A 7 -16.94 -46.69 24.59
CA PRO A 7 -18.35 -46.74 24.21
C PRO A 7 -18.64 -45.98 22.89
N LYS A 8 -19.71 -46.42 22.23
CA LYS A 8 -20.14 -45.98 20.89
C LYS A 8 -21.07 -44.77 20.98
N ALA A 9 -21.05 -43.92 19.95
CA ALA A 9 -22.20 -43.12 19.54
C ALA A 9 -22.58 -43.51 18.10
N LYS A 10 -23.88 -43.62 17.81
CA LYS A 10 -24.43 -44.04 16.50
C LYS A 10 -24.73 -42.81 15.61
N PRO A 11 -24.82 -42.98 14.26
CA PRO A 11 -24.95 -41.87 13.33
C PRO A 11 -26.38 -41.32 13.26
N GLY A 12 -26.49 -39.99 13.23
CA GLY A 12 -27.71 -39.25 12.87
C GLY A 12 -27.65 -38.76 11.43
N SER A 13 -28.80 -38.76 10.75
CA SER A 13 -28.93 -38.55 9.29
C SER A 13 -29.23 -37.12 8.88
N ALA A 14 -28.85 -36.80 7.63
CA ALA A 14 -29.45 -35.81 6.74
C ALA A 14 -29.40 -34.31 7.13
N LEU A 15 -28.68 -33.53 6.31
CA LEU A 15 -29.31 -32.51 5.44
C LEU A 15 -28.34 -32.03 4.36
N GLN A 16 -28.56 -32.49 3.12
CA GLN A 16 -28.08 -31.83 1.90
C GLN A 16 -29.19 -30.92 1.39
N ALA A 17 -29.03 -29.62 1.53
CA ALA A 17 -29.78 -28.53 0.88
C ALA A 17 -29.28 -27.21 1.51
N ALA A 18 -29.21 -26.07 0.83
CA ALA A 18 -29.25 -25.78 -0.60
C ALA A 18 -28.48 -24.46 -0.83
N ASN A 19 -28.07 -24.18 -2.07
CA ASN A 19 -27.98 -22.81 -2.59
C ASN A 19 -27.83 -22.90 -4.12
N ASN A 20 -28.98 -23.10 -4.76
CA ASN A 20 -29.11 -23.04 -6.21
C ASN A 20 -30.49 -22.43 -6.50
N THR A 21 -30.59 -21.11 -6.33
CA THR A 21 -31.82 -20.33 -6.46
C THR A 21 -31.68 -19.32 -7.59
N LYS A 22 -32.25 -19.69 -8.73
CA LYS A 22 -32.41 -18.85 -9.92
C LYS A 22 -33.43 -17.73 -9.62
N PRO A 23 -33.12 -16.43 -9.83
CA PRO A 23 -34.12 -15.37 -9.77
C PRO A 23 -35.17 -15.52 -10.88
N GLN A 24 -36.43 -15.25 -10.54
CA GLN A 24 -37.56 -15.23 -11.47
C GLN A 24 -37.71 -13.84 -12.12
N ASP A 25 -38.46 -13.79 -13.22
CA ASP A 25 -38.77 -12.56 -13.97
C ASP A 25 -39.39 -11.46 -13.09
N LEU A 26 -38.85 -10.25 -13.20
CA LEU A 26 -39.53 -9.01 -12.81
C LEU A 26 -39.45 -8.00 -13.97
N THR A 27 -40.50 -8.02 -14.79
CA THR A 27 -40.75 -6.99 -15.82
C THR A 27 -41.13 -5.66 -15.18
N ALA A 28 -40.33 -4.62 -15.39
CA ALA A 28 -40.69 -3.26 -15.00
C ALA A 28 -41.63 -2.60 -16.04
N PRO A 29 -42.80 -2.05 -15.65
CA PRO A 29 -43.66 -1.31 -16.56
C PRO A 29 -43.16 0.12 -16.78
N ALA A 30 -43.32 0.63 -18.00
CA ALA A 30 -42.98 2.01 -18.34
C ALA A 30 -43.99 3.01 -17.74
N ALA A 31 -43.50 4.11 -17.17
CA ALA A 31 -44.32 5.25 -16.72
C ALA A 31 -43.75 6.59 -17.21
N LYS A 32 -44.66 7.51 -17.55
CA LYS A 32 -44.40 8.77 -18.26
C LYS A 32 -43.81 9.85 -17.34
N ALA A 33 -43.08 10.78 -17.96
CA ALA A 33 -42.75 12.08 -17.36
C ALA A 33 -44.00 12.94 -17.12
N PRO A 34 -43.92 13.89 -16.18
CA PRO A 34 -44.53 15.20 -16.37
C PRO A 34 -43.51 16.34 -16.28
N ALA A 35 -43.70 17.37 -17.09
CA ALA A 35 -43.01 18.64 -16.95
C ALA A 35 -43.80 19.55 -15.99
N THR A 36 -43.11 20.39 -15.22
CA THR A 36 -43.68 21.66 -14.71
C THR A 36 -42.56 22.65 -14.39
N ALA A 37 -42.91 23.94 -14.32
CA ALA A 37 -41.96 25.03 -14.51
C ALA A 37 -41.86 25.99 -13.31
N GLN A 38 -40.81 26.81 -13.34
CA GLN A 38 -40.66 28.11 -12.65
C GLN A 38 -40.74 28.14 -11.11
N LYS A 39 -39.67 28.68 -10.49
CA LYS A 39 -39.65 30.12 -10.21
C LYS A 39 -38.25 30.66 -9.92
N THR A 40 -37.97 31.81 -10.52
CA THR A 40 -36.78 32.62 -10.27
C THR A 40 -37.00 33.51 -9.05
N GLN A 41 -36.03 33.62 -8.14
CA GLN A 41 -35.89 34.79 -7.30
C GLN A 41 -34.43 35.27 -7.33
N GLN A 42 -34.27 36.53 -7.75
CA GLN A 42 -33.02 37.25 -7.69
C GLN A 42 -32.90 37.91 -6.32
N ASN A 43 -31.69 37.96 -5.77
CA ASN A 43 -31.31 38.99 -4.80
C ASN A 43 -29.88 39.45 -5.12
N ALA A 44 -29.72 40.76 -5.25
CA ALA A 44 -28.45 41.47 -5.20
C ALA A 44 -28.34 42.14 -3.80
N VAL A 45 -27.28 42.83 -3.34
CA VAL A 45 -26.06 43.42 -3.91
C VAL A 45 -25.00 43.39 -2.80
N ALA A 46 -23.71 43.21 -3.11
CA ALA A 46 -22.59 43.89 -2.40
C ALA A 46 -21.28 43.72 -3.17
N ALA A 47 -20.55 44.82 -3.43
CA ALA A 47 -19.27 44.81 -4.15
C ALA A 47 -18.21 45.60 -3.39
N THR A 48 -16.95 45.17 -3.47
CA THR A 48 -15.73 45.96 -3.13
C THR A 48 -14.50 45.23 -3.74
N PRO A 49 -13.31 45.86 -3.86
CA PRO A 49 -12.79 46.09 -5.22
C PRO A 49 -11.55 45.27 -5.62
N ALA A 50 -11.26 45.29 -6.92
CA ALA A 50 -10.19 44.53 -7.55
C ALA A 50 -8.77 45.09 -7.29
N VAL A 51 -7.80 44.18 -7.14
CA VAL A 51 -6.37 44.47 -7.19
C VAL A 51 -5.79 44.01 -8.53
N LYS A 52 -4.94 44.85 -9.13
CA LYS A 52 -4.42 44.73 -10.50
C LYS A 52 -3.12 43.90 -10.54
N PRO A 53 -2.98 42.86 -11.38
CA PRO A 53 -1.70 42.17 -11.54
C PRO A 53 -0.70 42.97 -12.40
N PRO A 54 0.62 42.84 -12.16
CA PRO A 54 1.66 43.57 -12.90
C PRO A 54 1.99 42.96 -14.28
N ALA A 55 2.57 43.79 -15.16
CA ALA A 55 2.88 43.46 -16.55
C ALA A 55 4.19 42.66 -16.74
N PRO A 56 4.33 41.88 -17.83
CA PRO A 56 5.59 41.20 -18.18
C PRO A 56 6.62 42.17 -18.80
N PRO A 57 7.94 41.87 -18.68
CA PRO A 57 9.01 42.69 -19.28
C PRO A 57 9.10 42.51 -20.80
N LYS A 58 9.56 43.56 -21.49
CA LYS A 58 9.68 43.63 -22.96
C LYS A 58 11.00 43.02 -23.48
N SER A 59 10.91 42.43 -24.67
CA SER A 59 12.05 42.09 -25.54
C SER A 59 12.48 43.30 -26.41
N THR A 60 13.70 43.25 -26.96
CA THR A 60 14.25 44.27 -27.88
C THR A 60 14.72 43.67 -29.22
N SER A 61 14.57 44.46 -30.30
CA SER A 61 15.12 44.30 -31.68
C SER A 61 14.74 43.01 -32.46
N GLU A 62 13.96 43.08 -33.57
CA GLU A 62 14.35 43.47 -34.95
C GLU A 62 15.37 42.50 -35.59
N LYS A 63 15.28 41.99 -36.84
CA LYS A 63 14.59 42.32 -38.12
C LYS A 63 14.61 41.05 -39.03
N ALA A 64 13.98 40.87 -40.21
CA ALA A 64 13.08 41.66 -41.08
C ALA A 64 12.33 40.75 -42.12
N ALA A 65 11.29 41.31 -42.76
CA ALA A 65 10.73 41.10 -44.13
C ALA A 65 10.67 39.71 -44.86
N GLY A 66 9.47 39.39 -45.38
CA GLY A 66 9.23 38.40 -46.45
C GLY A 66 7.72 38.21 -46.72
N ALA A 67 7.26 38.34 -47.98
CA ALA A 67 5.84 38.40 -48.37
C ALA A 67 5.26 37.03 -48.88
N PRO A 68 3.93 36.88 -49.05
CA PRO A 68 3.23 35.58 -49.32
C PRO A 68 3.08 35.32 -50.85
N PRO A 69 2.24 34.39 -51.39
CA PRO A 69 1.33 33.39 -50.77
C PRO A 69 1.43 31.96 -51.40
N ALA A 70 0.57 31.01 -50.98
CA ALA A 70 -0.23 30.14 -51.88
C ALA A 70 -1.05 29.08 -51.11
N GLU A 71 -2.25 28.81 -51.61
CA GLU A 71 -3.20 27.78 -51.16
C GLU A 71 -2.92 26.44 -51.87
N ALA A 72 -3.00 25.29 -51.17
CA ALA A 72 -2.83 23.98 -51.78
C ALA A 72 -3.64 22.87 -51.07
N ALA A 73 -4.23 21.97 -51.88
CA ALA A 73 -5.23 20.95 -51.54
C ALA A 73 -4.71 19.80 -50.64
N PRO A 74 -5.61 19.03 -49.98
CA PRO A 74 -5.23 18.06 -48.94
C PRO A 74 -4.56 16.80 -49.52
N LYS A 75 -3.58 16.26 -48.79
CA LYS A 75 -2.90 15.01 -49.14
C LYS A 75 -3.09 13.93 -48.08
N ASN A 76 -3.83 12.90 -48.48
CA ASN A 76 -3.81 11.50 -48.06
C ASN A 76 -3.63 11.16 -46.57
N GLU A 77 -4.69 10.60 -45.99
CA GLU A 77 -4.67 9.80 -44.77
C GLU A 77 -3.82 8.53 -44.95
N ALA A 78 -2.53 8.61 -44.65
CA ALA A 78 -1.72 7.42 -44.44
C ALA A 78 -2.11 6.77 -43.10
N LYS A 79 -2.92 5.70 -43.16
CA LYS A 79 -3.31 4.91 -41.99
C LYS A 79 -2.09 4.39 -41.24
N THR A 80 -1.79 4.98 -40.09
CA THR A 80 -0.73 4.53 -39.18
C THR A 80 -1.07 3.12 -38.67
N GLN A 81 -0.45 2.09 -39.23
CA GLN A 81 -0.56 0.73 -38.71
C GLN A 81 0.09 0.67 -37.32
N LYS A 82 -0.74 0.54 -36.28
CA LYS A 82 -0.33 0.42 -34.88
C LYS A 82 0.56 -0.82 -34.72
N LYS A 83 1.83 -0.63 -34.31
CA LYS A 83 2.70 -1.75 -33.94
C LYS A 83 2.07 -2.48 -32.75
N VAL A 84 1.61 -3.71 -32.96
CA VAL A 84 1.22 -4.64 -31.89
C VAL A 84 2.38 -4.78 -30.92
N ALA A 85 2.14 -4.71 -29.61
CA ALA A 85 3.21 -4.85 -28.62
C ALA A 85 3.80 -6.27 -28.71
N GLN A 86 5.01 -6.37 -29.23
CA GLN A 86 5.76 -7.62 -29.24
C GLN A 86 6.24 -7.92 -27.82
N GLY A 87 5.60 -8.91 -27.17
CA GLY A 87 6.12 -9.45 -25.92
C GLY A 87 7.52 -10.04 -26.13
N THR A 88 8.44 -9.75 -25.22
CA THR A 88 9.81 -10.29 -25.21
C THR A 88 9.82 -11.75 -24.76
N TRP A 89 9.32 -12.64 -25.61
CA TRP A 89 9.31 -14.09 -25.41
C TRP A 89 10.35 -14.81 -26.27
N SER A 90 10.81 -15.97 -25.82
CA SER A 90 11.55 -16.89 -26.69
C SER A 90 10.64 -17.32 -27.87
N SER A 91 11.25 -17.64 -29.02
CA SER A 91 10.51 -18.22 -30.15
C SER A 91 9.79 -19.53 -29.79
N SER A 92 10.29 -20.23 -28.75
CA SER A 92 9.69 -21.44 -28.22
C SER A 92 8.44 -21.16 -27.37
N VAL A 93 8.52 -20.24 -26.38
CA VAL A 93 7.35 -19.76 -25.61
C VAL A 93 6.26 -19.23 -26.55
N ARG A 94 6.63 -18.39 -27.53
CA ARG A 94 5.68 -17.85 -28.51
C ARG A 94 4.93 -18.97 -29.24
N ARG A 95 5.64 -19.97 -29.75
CA ARG A 95 5.04 -21.13 -30.44
C ARG A 95 4.13 -21.96 -29.53
N GLN A 96 4.38 -22.03 -28.22
CA GLN A 96 3.47 -22.71 -27.27
C GLN A 96 2.19 -21.89 -27.04
N LEU A 97 2.29 -20.56 -26.93
CA LEU A 97 1.12 -19.69 -26.83
C LEU A 97 0.28 -19.71 -28.12
N GLU A 98 0.90 -19.72 -29.31
CA GLU A 98 0.20 -19.89 -30.60
C GLU A 98 -0.58 -21.21 -30.66
N LYS A 99 -0.02 -22.31 -30.14
CA LYS A 99 -0.73 -23.60 -30.00
C LYS A 99 -1.88 -23.54 -28.98
N ALA A 100 -1.70 -22.84 -27.86
CA ALA A 100 -2.76 -22.68 -26.87
C ALA A 100 -3.92 -21.83 -27.42
N ASP A 101 -3.61 -20.75 -28.14
CA ASP A 101 -4.59 -19.90 -28.82
C ASP A 101 -5.39 -20.67 -29.89
N ALA A 102 -4.72 -21.48 -30.71
CA ALA A 102 -5.39 -22.34 -31.69
C ALA A 102 -6.33 -23.38 -31.05
N ARG A 103 -5.91 -24.00 -29.92
CA ARG A 103 -6.79 -24.90 -29.15
C ARG A 103 -7.97 -24.16 -28.52
N ALA A 104 -7.75 -22.93 -28.04
CA ALA A 104 -8.81 -22.09 -27.49
C ALA A 104 -9.81 -21.67 -28.57
N ALA A 105 -9.35 -21.37 -29.78
CA ALA A 105 -10.21 -21.09 -30.93
C ALA A 105 -11.10 -22.29 -31.27
N ALA A 106 -10.56 -23.51 -31.26
CA ALA A 106 -11.34 -24.73 -31.46
C ALA A 106 -12.40 -24.94 -30.35
N ALA A 107 -12.04 -24.76 -29.08
CA ALA A 107 -12.98 -24.86 -27.96
C ALA A 107 -14.10 -23.79 -28.03
N LEU A 108 -13.78 -22.57 -28.43
CA LEU A 108 -14.77 -21.51 -28.67
C LEU A 108 -15.71 -21.86 -29.83
N GLN A 109 -15.19 -22.41 -30.93
CA GLN A 109 -15.99 -22.85 -32.09
C GLN A 109 -16.96 -24.00 -31.73
N SER A 110 -16.55 -24.91 -30.84
CA SER A 110 -17.41 -26.00 -30.33
C SER A 110 -18.25 -25.61 -29.10
N ASN A 111 -18.21 -24.34 -28.67
CA ASN A 111 -18.84 -23.84 -27.45
C ASN A 111 -18.46 -24.63 -26.17
N GLU A 112 -17.26 -25.21 -26.13
CA GLU A 112 -16.74 -25.99 -25.00
C GLU A 112 -16.14 -25.05 -23.93
N ILE A 113 -17.00 -24.21 -23.35
CA ILE A 113 -16.63 -23.25 -22.30
C ILE A 113 -16.77 -23.94 -20.94
N THR A 114 -15.77 -24.76 -20.59
CA THR A 114 -15.70 -25.56 -19.36
C THR A 114 -14.35 -25.44 -18.66
N THR A 115 -14.33 -25.78 -17.37
CA THR A 115 -13.09 -25.84 -16.57
C THR A 115 -12.09 -26.81 -17.18
N GLU A 116 -12.55 -27.95 -17.68
CA GLU A 116 -11.74 -29.00 -18.31
C GLU A 116 -11.14 -28.52 -19.64
N ALA A 117 -11.87 -27.70 -20.42
CA ALA A 117 -11.35 -27.11 -21.65
C ALA A 117 -10.24 -26.08 -21.36
N VAL A 118 -10.48 -25.17 -20.40
CA VAL A 118 -9.48 -24.17 -19.97
C VAL A 118 -8.24 -24.84 -19.39
N GLU A 119 -8.41 -25.82 -18.52
CA GLU A 119 -7.32 -26.61 -17.94
C GLU A 119 -6.50 -27.32 -19.03
N ARG A 120 -7.16 -27.98 -19.98
CA ARG A 120 -6.51 -28.68 -21.11
C ARG A 120 -5.76 -27.74 -22.04
N VAL A 121 -6.28 -26.54 -22.29
CA VAL A 121 -5.60 -25.50 -23.09
C VAL A 121 -4.35 -25.00 -22.37
N LEU A 122 -4.47 -24.64 -21.09
CA LEU A 122 -3.37 -24.07 -20.30
C LEU A 122 -2.29 -25.10 -19.94
N ALA A 123 -2.67 -26.29 -19.48
CA ALA A 123 -1.72 -27.39 -19.22
C ALA A 123 -1.00 -27.86 -20.50
N GLY A 124 -1.59 -27.61 -21.66
CA GLY A 124 -0.98 -27.86 -22.97
C GLY A 124 0.12 -26.86 -23.37
N ILE A 125 0.42 -25.84 -22.57
CA ILE A 125 1.56 -24.91 -22.75
C ILE A 125 2.82 -25.59 -22.18
N GLY A 126 3.66 -26.16 -23.06
CA GLY A 126 4.85 -26.90 -22.64
C GLY A 126 6.02 -26.04 -22.14
N GLU A 127 6.03 -24.74 -22.44
CA GLU A 127 7.04 -23.77 -22.00
C GLU A 127 6.31 -22.46 -21.69
N TRP A 128 6.24 -22.10 -20.41
CA TRP A 128 5.44 -20.98 -19.94
C TRP A 128 6.19 -19.64 -20.06
N PRO A 129 5.48 -18.52 -20.30
CA PRO A 129 6.05 -17.19 -20.12
C PRO A 129 6.53 -16.98 -18.68
N THR A 130 7.49 -16.07 -18.51
CA THR A 130 8.01 -15.68 -17.19
C THR A 130 7.78 -14.20 -16.92
N GLN A 131 7.49 -13.84 -15.68
CA GLN A 131 7.30 -12.46 -15.24
C GLN A 131 8.26 -12.10 -14.10
N ALA A 132 8.86 -10.91 -14.18
CA ALA A 132 9.65 -10.36 -13.08
C ALA A 132 8.72 -9.81 -11.97
N ARG A 133 8.37 -10.66 -11.00
CA ARG A 133 7.55 -10.30 -9.83
C ARG A 133 8.34 -10.56 -8.53
N PRO A 134 9.32 -9.71 -8.16
CA PRO A 134 10.17 -9.94 -6.99
C PRO A 134 9.38 -10.11 -5.68
N ASN A 135 8.29 -9.35 -5.52
CA ASN A 135 7.43 -9.40 -4.33
C ASN A 135 6.77 -10.77 -4.08
N VAL A 136 6.55 -11.57 -5.12
CA VAL A 136 5.88 -12.89 -4.99
C VAL A 136 6.85 -14.05 -5.20
N SER A 137 8.07 -13.77 -5.67
CA SER A 137 9.04 -14.77 -6.10
C SER A 137 9.72 -15.47 -4.92
N PRO A 138 9.63 -16.81 -4.81
CA PRO A 138 10.29 -17.59 -3.74
C PRO A 138 11.79 -17.30 -3.57
N ASP A 139 12.49 -17.09 -4.68
CA ASP A 139 13.96 -17.00 -4.74
C ASP A 139 14.45 -15.73 -5.47
N ALA A 140 13.57 -14.75 -5.62
CA ALA A 140 13.78 -13.50 -6.37
C ALA A 140 14.05 -13.66 -7.88
N LYS A 141 13.91 -14.87 -8.45
CA LYS A 141 13.93 -15.08 -9.91
C LYS A 141 12.60 -14.74 -10.56
N ALA A 142 12.57 -14.69 -11.89
CA ALA A 142 11.32 -14.55 -12.64
C ALA A 142 10.43 -15.80 -12.44
N VAL A 143 9.13 -15.58 -12.23
CA VAL A 143 8.15 -16.65 -11.97
C VAL A 143 7.40 -17.02 -13.24
N THR A 144 7.04 -18.30 -13.39
CA THR A 144 6.27 -18.80 -14.55
C THR A 144 4.80 -18.43 -14.45
N GLY A 145 4.29 -17.70 -15.44
CA GLY A 145 2.95 -17.15 -15.45
C GLY A 145 2.77 -16.01 -16.46
N MET A 146 1.53 -15.52 -16.56
CA MET A 146 1.14 -14.42 -17.42
C MET A 146 -0.07 -13.68 -16.84
N CYS A 147 -0.14 -12.37 -17.07
CA CYS A 147 -1.37 -11.60 -16.87
C CYS A 147 -2.10 -11.49 -18.20
N LEU A 148 -3.42 -11.73 -18.19
CA LEU A 148 -4.34 -11.34 -19.24
C LEU A 148 -5.11 -10.10 -18.80
N GLY A 149 -5.63 -9.33 -19.76
CA GLY A 149 -6.34 -8.07 -19.50
C GLY A 149 -5.41 -6.89 -19.25
N ALA A 150 -5.80 -6.03 -18.32
CA ALA A 150 -5.18 -4.74 -18.04
C ALA A 150 -3.85 -4.85 -17.28
N VAL A 151 -2.86 -4.07 -17.71
CA VAL A 151 -1.56 -3.90 -17.03
C VAL A 151 -1.18 -2.42 -17.02
N ASN A 152 -0.42 -2.01 -16.00
CA ASN A 152 0.13 -0.65 -15.93
C ASN A 152 1.57 -0.66 -16.48
N VAL A 153 1.81 0.11 -17.55
CA VAL A 153 3.09 0.16 -18.25
C VAL A 153 3.92 1.33 -17.71
N LEU A 154 5.13 1.01 -17.23
CA LEU A 154 6.09 1.97 -16.69
C LEU A 154 6.54 2.99 -17.76
N GLY A 155 7.06 4.14 -17.31
CA GLY A 155 7.52 5.20 -18.21
C GLY A 155 6.43 6.20 -18.64
N GLY A 156 5.29 6.26 -17.93
CA GLY A 156 4.22 7.23 -18.20
C GLY A 156 3.22 6.80 -19.28
N VAL A 157 3.36 5.59 -19.83
CA VAL A 157 2.47 5.02 -20.84
C VAL A 157 1.07 4.70 -20.26
N GLY A 158 1.00 4.33 -18.97
CA GLY A 158 -0.26 4.13 -18.25
C GLY A 158 -0.89 2.75 -18.48
N MET A 159 -2.22 2.69 -18.34
CA MET A 159 -2.97 1.43 -18.48
C MET A 159 -3.05 0.97 -19.94
N GLN A 160 -2.67 -0.28 -20.19
CA GLN A 160 -2.75 -0.93 -21.51
C GLN A 160 -3.21 -2.38 -21.38
N LEU A 161 -3.58 -3.00 -22.51
CA LEU A 161 -3.69 -4.46 -22.60
C LEU A 161 -2.32 -5.12 -22.47
N SER A 162 -2.26 -6.24 -21.75
CA SER A 162 -1.08 -7.10 -21.68
C SER A 162 -0.62 -7.55 -23.08
N ALA A 163 0.68 -7.80 -23.25
CA ALA A 163 1.21 -8.33 -24.51
C ALA A 163 0.54 -9.66 -24.90
N VAL A 164 0.21 -10.53 -23.93
CA VAL A 164 -0.49 -11.79 -24.19
C VAL A 164 -1.88 -11.52 -24.77
N SER A 165 -2.63 -10.58 -24.18
CA SER A 165 -3.97 -10.20 -24.66
C SER A 165 -3.97 -9.61 -26.06
N GLN A 166 -2.94 -8.85 -26.42
CA GLN A 166 -2.82 -8.27 -27.76
C GLN A 166 -2.49 -9.34 -28.83
N ASN A 167 -1.74 -10.39 -28.48
CA ASN A 167 -1.23 -11.37 -29.44
C ASN A 167 -2.03 -12.69 -29.49
N PHE A 168 -2.73 -13.07 -28.42
CA PHE A 168 -3.39 -14.39 -28.27
C PHE A 168 -4.84 -14.22 -27.82
N GLN A 169 -5.66 -13.67 -28.72
CA GLN A 169 -7.02 -13.25 -28.40
C GLN A 169 -7.99 -14.40 -28.15
N ASN A 170 -7.81 -15.56 -28.77
CA ASN A 170 -8.72 -16.69 -28.57
C ASN A 170 -8.47 -17.35 -27.21
N LEU A 171 -7.20 -17.44 -26.80
CA LEU A 171 -6.83 -17.84 -25.44
C LEU A 171 -7.49 -16.92 -24.40
N VAL A 172 -7.40 -15.60 -24.59
CA VAL A 172 -8.07 -14.66 -23.68
C VAL A 172 -9.59 -14.82 -23.71
N LYS A 173 -10.21 -14.83 -24.88
CA LYS A 173 -11.68 -14.96 -25.01
C LYS A 173 -12.21 -16.22 -24.35
N LEU A 174 -11.52 -17.36 -24.46
CA LEU A 174 -11.92 -18.59 -23.78
C LEU A 174 -11.87 -18.45 -22.25
N VAL A 175 -10.76 -17.94 -21.70
CA VAL A 175 -10.61 -17.82 -20.24
C VAL A 175 -11.56 -16.75 -19.69
N CYS A 176 -11.77 -15.63 -20.40
CA CYS A 176 -12.76 -14.62 -20.04
C CYS A 176 -14.19 -15.19 -20.06
N ALA A 177 -14.60 -15.87 -21.16
CA ALA A 177 -15.94 -16.45 -21.27
C ALA A 177 -16.21 -17.51 -20.19
N TRP A 178 -15.21 -18.34 -19.86
CA TRP A 178 -15.28 -19.27 -18.74
C TRP A 178 -15.36 -18.56 -17.39
N THR A 179 -14.54 -17.51 -17.17
CA THR A 179 -14.58 -16.73 -15.92
C THR A 179 -15.96 -16.08 -15.74
N THR A 180 -16.51 -15.41 -16.76
CA THR A 180 -17.85 -14.80 -16.72
C THR A 180 -18.97 -15.83 -16.54
N LYS A 181 -18.79 -17.06 -17.04
CA LYS A 181 -19.76 -18.15 -16.84
C LYS A 181 -19.77 -18.66 -15.39
N GLU A 182 -18.61 -18.79 -14.77
CA GLU A 182 -18.47 -19.29 -13.40
C GLU A 182 -18.63 -18.18 -12.33
N LEU A 183 -18.41 -16.92 -12.70
CA LEU A 183 -18.48 -15.73 -11.85
C LEU A 183 -19.26 -14.59 -12.54
N PRO A 184 -20.57 -14.76 -12.83
CA PRO A 184 -21.36 -13.82 -13.62
C PRO A 184 -21.44 -12.42 -13.00
N ASP A 185 -21.48 -12.34 -11.67
CA ASP A 185 -21.66 -11.10 -10.91
C ASP A 185 -20.34 -10.39 -10.55
N PHE A 186 -19.19 -10.91 -11.00
CA PHE A 186 -17.87 -10.36 -10.68
C PHE A 186 -17.26 -9.56 -11.84
N PRO A 187 -17.13 -8.23 -11.73
CA PRO A 187 -16.47 -7.44 -12.76
C PRO A 187 -14.94 -7.60 -12.69
N PHE A 188 -14.31 -8.16 -13.72
CA PHE A 188 -12.86 -8.33 -13.75
C PHE A 188 -12.24 -7.61 -14.97
N SER A 189 -11.11 -6.93 -14.72
CA SER A 189 -10.30 -6.27 -15.75
C SER A 189 -8.99 -7.01 -16.00
N SER A 190 -8.68 -8.05 -15.22
CA SER A 190 -7.43 -8.78 -15.30
C SER A 190 -7.56 -10.22 -14.80
N LEU A 191 -6.78 -11.11 -15.41
CA LEU A 191 -6.64 -12.52 -15.03
C LEU A 191 -5.16 -12.85 -14.89
N GLN A 192 -4.66 -12.99 -13.67
CA GLN A 192 -3.28 -13.41 -13.43
C GLN A 192 -3.23 -14.94 -13.36
N ILE A 193 -2.54 -15.56 -14.32
CA ILE A 193 -2.34 -17.00 -14.41
C ILE A 193 -0.92 -17.32 -13.94
N ASN A 194 -0.81 -18.14 -12.90
CA ASN A 194 0.45 -18.57 -12.28
C ASN A 194 0.63 -20.08 -12.50
N TYR A 195 1.83 -20.50 -12.87
CA TYR A 195 2.14 -21.91 -13.14
C TYR A 195 3.26 -22.42 -12.24
N ASN A 196 3.01 -23.50 -11.50
CA ASN A 196 4.00 -24.29 -10.76
C ASN A 196 4.97 -23.51 -9.84
N TYR A 197 4.51 -22.41 -9.23
CA TYR A 197 5.19 -21.78 -8.09
C TYR A 197 4.22 -21.46 -6.96
N ALA A 198 4.75 -21.39 -5.74
CA ALA A 198 4.03 -20.92 -4.55
C ALA A 198 4.40 -19.46 -4.30
N ALA A 199 3.45 -18.53 -4.42
CA ALA A 199 3.71 -17.11 -4.18
C ALA A 199 4.09 -16.84 -2.71
N LYS A 200 5.11 -16.02 -2.47
CA LYS A 200 5.45 -15.47 -1.15
C LYS A 200 4.31 -14.64 -0.54
N LYS A 201 4.41 -14.32 0.76
CA LYS A 201 3.54 -13.35 1.45
C LYS A 201 3.67 -11.97 0.79
N HIS A 202 2.56 -11.44 0.29
CA HIS A 202 2.49 -10.16 -0.40
C HIS A 202 1.09 -9.54 -0.33
N VAL A 203 0.99 -8.29 -0.78
CA VAL A 203 -0.25 -7.55 -1.03
C VAL A 203 -0.23 -7.08 -2.49
N ASP A 204 -1.33 -7.26 -3.23
CA ASP A 204 -1.41 -6.85 -4.62
C ASP A 204 -1.78 -5.37 -4.73
N GLY A 205 -0.80 -4.48 -4.52
CA GLY A 205 -1.00 -3.02 -4.50
C GLY A 205 -1.40 -2.34 -5.82
N ASN A 206 -1.88 -3.09 -6.82
CA ASN A 206 -2.55 -2.61 -8.04
C ASN A 206 -4.01 -3.11 -8.13
N ASN A 207 -4.47 -3.91 -7.16
CA ASN A 207 -5.82 -4.44 -7.05
C ASN A 207 -6.77 -3.37 -6.49
N ILE A 208 -8.07 -3.56 -6.67
CA ILE A 208 -9.10 -2.80 -5.95
C ILE A 208 -9.53 -3.50 -4.65
N GLY A 209 -9.30 -4.81 -4.54
CA GLY A 209 -9.50 -5.62 -3.33
C GLY A 209 -10.10 -6.97 -3.67
N PRO A 210 -11.44 -7.07 -3.84
CA PRO A 210 -12.14 -8.30 -4.19
C PRO A 210 -11.49 -9.02 -5.36
N SER A 211 -11.10 -10.26 -5.10
CA SER A 211 -10.41 -11.12 -6.05
C SER A 211 -10.93 -12.53 -5.92
N HIS A 212 -11.07 -13.24 -7.04
CA HIS A 212 -11.42 -14.65 -7.04
C HIS A 212 -10.20 -15.48 -7.45
N ILE A 213 -9.88 -16.51 -6.68
CA ILE A 213 -8.83 -17.48 -6.99
C ILE A 213 -9.40 -18.88 -7.23
N ILE A 214 -8.85 -19.57 -8.23
CA ILE A 214 -9.01 -21.01 -8.45
C ILE A 214 -7.64 -21.62 -8.77
N SER A 215 -7.46 -22.91 -8.48
CA SER A 215 -6.31 -23.71 -8.89
C SER A 215 -6.75 -25.01 -9.55
N LEU A 216 -6.06 -25.37 -10.63
CA LEU A 216 -6.36 -26.47 -11.56
C LEU A 216 -5.10 -27.32 -11.78
N GLY A 217 -5.27 -28.51 -12.35
CA GLY A 217 -4.20 -29.46 -12.66
C GLY A 217 -3.91 -30.48 -11.55
N ASP A 218 -3.04 -31.43 -11.87
CA ASP A 218 -2.59 -32.51 -10.99
C ASP A 218 -1.70 -32.02 -9.81
N HIS A 219 -2.29 -31.45 -8.76
CA HIS A 219 -1.57 -31.09 -7.53
C HIS A 219 -2.33 -31.44 -6.25
N ALA A 220 -1.60 -31.52 -5.13
CA ALA A 220 -2.14 -31.65 -3.78
C ALA A 220 -1.50 -30.60 -2.86
N GLY A 221 -2.30 -30.00 -1.97
CA GLY A 221 -1.95 -28.76 -1.28
C GLY A 221 -1.94 -27.56 -2.23
N GLY A 222 -1.37 -26.44 -1.79
CA GLY A 222 -1.34 -25.19 -2.58
C GLY A 222 -2.56 -24.31 -2.37
N GLU A 223 -3.19 -24.44 -1.20
CA GLU A 223 -4.17 -23.54 -0.63
C GLU A 223 -3.65 -22.10 -0.57
N LEU A 224 -4.55 -21.12 -0.49
CA LEU A 224 -4.20 -19.72 -0.27
C LEU A 224 -4.38 -19.39 1.21
N TRP A 225 -3.30 -19.03 1.90
CA TRP A 225 -3.42 -18.37 3.21
C TRP A 225 -3.70 -16.89 3.00
N VAL A 226 -4.58 -16.32 3.80
CA VAL A 226 -4.93 -14.89 3.81
C VAL A 226 -4.91 -14.36 5.24
N ALA A 227 -4.46 -13.12 5.43
CA ALA A 227 -4.46 -12.44 6.73
C ALA A 227 -5.84 -11.88 7.12
N ASP A 228 -6.74 -11.75 6.14
CA ASP A 228 -8.12 -11.32 6.37
C ASP A 228 -9.07 -11.96 5.34
N THR A 229 -10.23 -12.42 5.79
CA THR A 229 -11.32 -12.89 4.94
C THR A 229 -12.48 -11.90 4.93
N PHE A 230 -13.19 -11.83 3.80
CA PHE A 230 -14.47 -11.13 3.78
C PHE A 230 -15.50 -11.79 4.69
N VAL A 231 -16.24 -10.96 5.40
CA VAL A 231 -17.46 -11.29 6.14
C VAL A 231 -18.63 -10.49 5.57
N GLU A 232 -19.82 -11.08 5.56
CA GLU A 232 -21.05 -10.30 5.36
C GLU A 232 -21.28 -9.43 6.59
N LYS A 233 -21.45 -8.13 6.37
CA LYS A 233 -21.93 -7.17 7.36
C LYS A 233 -23.13 -6.41 6.79
N GLU A 234 -24.00 -5.94 7.66
CA GLU A 234 -25.05 -5.00 7.28
C GLU A 234 -24.44 -3.58 7.20
N ASN A 235 -24.85 -2.79 6.22
CA ASN A 235 -24.52 -1.35 6.18
C ASN A 235 -25.64 -0.52 6.82
N ASP A 236 -25.43 0.80 6.94
CA ASP A 236 -26.37 1.75 7.54
C ASP A 236 -27.76 1.80 6.86
N LYS A 237 -27.93 1.14 5.71
CA LYS A 237 -29.20 1.04 4.95
C LYS A 237 -29.89 -0.32 5.10
N GLY A 238 -29.36 -1.24 5.91
CA GLY A 238 -29.85 -2.61 6.02
C GLY A 238 -29.37 -3.55 4.91
N GLU A 239 -28.43 -3.13 4.06
CA GLU A 239 -27.96 -3.91 2.92
C GLU A 239 -26.76 -4.78 3.33
N LYS A 240 -26.77 -6.05 2.93
CA LYS A 240 -25.63 -6.95 3.13
C LYS A 240 -24.48 -6.57 2.19
N VAL A 241 -23.35 -6.19 2.77
CA VAL A 241 -22.10 -5.88 2.08
C VAL A 241 -20.98 -6.80 2.56
N LEU A 242 -20.07 -7.15 1.67
CA LEU A 242 -18.86 -7.89 2.03
C LEU A 242 -17.78 -6.89 2.47
N ARG A 243 -17.24 -7.06 3.67
CA ARG A 243 -16.12 -6.25 4.19
C ARG A 243 -15.05 -7.13 4.83
N GLY A 244 -13.83 -6.62 4.94
CA GLY A 244 -12.78 -7.28 5.74
C GLY A 244 -13.13 -7.30 7.23
N GLY A 245 -12.25 -7.94 8.02
CA GLY A 245 -12.41 -8.17 9.45
C GLY A 245 -12.88 -9.58 9.82
N GLY A 246 -12.78 -10.55 8.91
CA GLY A 246 -12.97 -11.97 9.22
C GLY A 246 -11.73 -12.65 9.80
N GLY A 247 -10.55 -12.01 9.67
CA GLY A 247 -9.29 -12.50 10.22
C GLY A 247 -8.61 -13.57 9.37
N GLU A 248 -7.53 -14.15 9.91
CA GLU A 248 -6.67 -15.07 9.16
C GLU A 248 -7.37 -16.38 8.80
N SER A 249 -7.14 -16.89 7.57
CA SER A 249 -7.75 -18.13 7.12
C SER A 249 -6.96 -18.85 6.02
N VAL A 250 -7.34 -20.11 5.76
CA VAL A 250 -6.78 -20.95 4.69
C VAL A 250 -7.87 -21.35 3.71
N ILE A 251 -7.78 -20.81 2.50
CA ILE A 251 -8.76 -20.95 1.43
C ILE A 251 -8.41 -22.14 0.53
N LYS A 252 -9.30 -23.14 0.53
CA LYS A 252 -9.24 -24.29 -0.38
C LYS A 252 -9.79 -23.90 -1.76
N CYS A 253 -8.88 -23.49 -2.65
CA CYS A 253 -9.20 -23.01 -4.00
C CYS A 253 -8.98 -24.05 -5.13
N HIS A 254 -8.78 -25.33 -4.82
CA HIS A 254 -8.60 -26.36 -5.85
C HIS A 254 -9.96 -26.73 -6.49
N ARG A 255 -10.04 -26.61 -7.83
CA ARG A 255 -11.25 -26.79 -8.67
C ARG A 255 -12.50 -26.01 -8.25
N ALA A 256 -12.35 -24.97 -7.42
CA ALA A 256 -13.45 -24.11 -7.02
C ALA A 256 -12.96 -22.66 -6.89
N TRP A 257 -13.68 -21.72 -7.49
CA TRP A 257 -13.44 -20.30 -7.26
C TRP A 257 -13.71 -19.94 -5.80
N LYS A 258 -12.85 -19.07 -5.24
CA LYS A 258 -12.95 -18.56 -3.88
C LYS A 258 -12.63 -17.07 -3.86
N LEU A 259 -13.51 -16.29 -3.25
CA LEU A 259 -13.30 -14.87 -2.98
C LEU A 259 -12.23 -14.68 -1.89
N PHE A 260 -11.36 -13.70 -2.07
CA PHE A 260 -10.40 -13.21 -1.07
C PHE A 260 -10.08 -11.72 -1.32
N ASP A 261 -9.55 -11.02 -0.31
CA ASP A 261 -9.09 -9.64 -0.49
C ASP A 261 -7.62 -9.60 -0.95
N GLY A 262 -7.40 -9.15 -2.18
CA GLY A 262 -6.05 -8.90 -2.72
C GLY A 262 -5.33 -7.70 -2.10
N ASN A 263 -6.05 -6.83 -1.39
CA ASN A 263 -5.45 -5.75 -0.59
C ASN A 263 -4.99 -6.23 0.81
N SER A 264 -5.35 -7.44 1.23
CA SER A 264 -4.82 -8.08 2.44
C SER A 264 -3.59 -8.94 2.11
N GLU A 265 -2.79 -9.25 3.13
CA GLU A 265 -1.62 -10.09 2.95
C GLU A 265 -2.03 -11.53 2.64
N HIS A 266 -1.42 -12.14 1.64
CA HIS A 266 -1.72 -13.52 1.25
C HIS A 266 -0.49 -14.24 0.66
N TYR A 267 -0.49 -15.57 0.75
CA TYR A 267 0.54 -16.42 0.13
C TYR A 267 0.00 -17.79 -0.27
N THR A 268 0.66 -18.43 -1.23
CA THR A 268 0.34 -19.81 -1.61
C THR A 268 1.08 -20.77 -0.69
N MET A 269 0.35 -21.66 -0.02
CA MET A 269 0.95 -22.71 0.80
C MET A 269 1.74 -23.72 -0.06
N PRO A 270 2.67 -24.51 0.51
CA PRO A 270 3.38 -25.54 -0.24
C PRO A 270 2.43 -26.54 -0.91
N PHE A 271 2.79 -26.98 -2.13
CA PHE A 271 2.08 -28.02 -2.87
C PHE A 271 3.04 -29.08 -3.40
N ARG A 272 2.47 -30.23 -3.76
CA ARG A 272 3.17 -31.39 -4.33
C ARG A 272 2.36 -32.00 -5.47
N ALA A 273 2.94 -32.98 -6.17
CA ALA A 273 2.19 -33.76 -7.15
C ALA A 273 0.96 -34.43 -6.51
N ALA A 274 -0.13 -34.55 -7.26
CA ALA A 274 -1.26 -35.37 -6.84
C ALA A 274 -0.85 -36.86 -6.74
N PRO A 275 -1.54 -37.68 -5.92
CA PRO A 275 -1.23 -39.11 -5.81
C PRO A 275 -1.18 -39.81 -7.19
N GLY A 276 -0.11 -40.57 -7.44
CA GLY A 276 0.11 -41.25 -8.72
C GLY A 276 0.67 -40.39 -9.85
N LYS A 277 1.06 -39.13 -9.60
CA LYS A 277 1.64 -38.22 -10.60
C LYS A 277 3.12 -37.95 -10.29
N ALA A 278 3.96 -37.93 -11.32
CA ALA A 278 5.41 -37.78 -11.17
C ALA A 278 5.85 -36.35 -10.79
N ALA A 279 5.09 -35.34 -11.22
CA ALA A 279 5.34 -33.93 -10.96
C ALA A 279 4.02 -33.18 -10.78
N PRO A 280 3.98 -32.08 -10.00
CA PRO A 280 2.79 -31.26 -9.89
C PRO A 280 2.49 -30.52 -11.19
N THR A 281 1.20 -30.39 -11.48
CA THR A 281 0.69 -29.36 -12.39
C THR A 281 -0.27 -28.49 -11.58
N ARG A 282 0.18 -27.31 -11.13
CA ARG A 282 -0.64 -26.31 -10.46
C ARG A 282 -0.74 -25.07 -11.33
N ILE A 283 -1.90 -24.87 -11.94
CA ILE A 283 -2.27 -23.66 -12.68
C ILE A 283 -3.26 -22.91 -11.78
N SER A 284 -2.85 -21.80 -11.16
CA SER A 284 -3.79 -20.94 -10.43
C SER A 284 -4.13 -19.68 -11.20
N ILE A 285 -5.41 -19.38 -11.28
CA ILE A 285 -5.96 -18.22 -11.99
C ILE A 285 -6.58 -17.30 -10.94
N VAL A 286 -6.18 -16.04 -10.96
CA VAL A 286 -6.74 -14.99 -10.11
C VAL A 286 -7.46 -13.98 -10.99
N ALA A 287 -8.78 -13.93 -10.88
CA ALA A 287 -9.61 -12.88 -11.48
C ALA A 287 -9.65 -11.70 -10.51
N PHE A 288 -9.30 -10.50 -11.00
CA PHE A 288 -9.30 -9.29 -10.19
C PHE A 288 -9.62 -8.05 -11.04
N SER A 289 -9.84 -6.92 -10.38
CA SER A 289 -9.90 -5.63 -11.04
C SER A 289 -8.77 -4.71 -10.63
N HIS A 290 -8.10 -4.13 -11.63
CA HIS A 290 -7.04 -3.15 -11.40
C HIS A 290 -7.63 -1.89 -10.77
N SER A 291 -6.92 -1.25 -9.83
CA SER A 291 -7.34 -0.02 -9.11
C SER A 291 -7.60 1.22 -9.99
N SER A 292 -7.53 1.07 -11.31
CA SER A 292 -7.72 2.10 -12.34
C SER A 292 -8.43 1.53 -13.57
N TYR A 293 -9.25 0.47 -13.38
CA TYR A 293 -10.00 -0.16 -14.48
C TYR A 293 -10.95 0.82 -15.19
N ASN A 294 -11.36 1.89 -14.51
CA ASN A 294 -12.24 2.94 -15.00
C ASN A 294 -11.51 4.17 -15.57
N LYS A 295 -10.19 4.09 -15.75
CA LYS A 295 -9.33 5.19 -16.20
C LYS A 295 -8.48 4.80 -17.39
N MET A 296 -8.98 3.88 -18.21
CA MET A 296 -8.30 3.43 -19.41
C MET A 296 -8.57 4.40 -20.57
N PRO A 297 -7.68 4.48 -21.57
CA PRO A 297 -8.05 5.06 -22.86
C PRO A 297 -9.27 4.33 -23.44
N GLU A 298 -10.22 5.06 -24.05
CA GLU A 298 -11.47 4.45 -24.57
C GLU A 298 -11.21 3.35 -25.61
N GLU A 299 -10.15 3.51 -26.42
CA GLU A 299 -9.69 2.47 -27.36
C GLU A 299 -9.34 1.17 -26.61
N THR A 300 -8.55 1.25 -25.54
CA THR A 300 -8.16 0.09 -24.70
C THR A 300 -9.36 -0.50 -23.96
N ALA A 301 -10.29 0.33 -23.48
CA ALA A 301 -11.54 -0.15 -22.88
C ALA A 301 -12.43 -0.87 -23.91
N GLY A 302 -12.45 -0.40 -25.17
CA GLY A 302 -13.09 -1.09 -26.30
C GLY A 302 -12.44 -2.43 -26.61
N GLU A 303 -11.12 -2.46 -26.77
CA GLU A 303 -10.33 -3.69 -26.99
C GLU A 303 -10.57 -4.72 -25.85
N MET A 304 -10.64 -4.29 -24.60
CA MET A 304 -10.92 -5.16 -23.45
C MET A 304 -12.33 -5.74 -23.44
N ARG A 305 -13.36 -4.93 -23.71
CA ARG A 305 -14.74 -5.41 -23.83
C ARG A 305 -14.87 -6.43 -24.98
N ALA A 306 -14.19 -6.22 -26.10
CA ALA A 306 -14.14 -7.15 -27.23
C ALA A 306 -13.40 -8.48 -26.94
N LEU A 307 -12.59 -8.53 -25.88
CA LEU A 307 -11.96 -9.74 -25.35
C LEU A 307 -12.76 -10.45 -24.24
N GLY A 308 -13.90 -9.87 -23.83
CA GLY A 308 -14.78 -10.44 -22.81
C GLY A 308 -14.46 -10.05 -21.36
N PHE A 309 -13.61 -9.03 -21.13
CA PHE A 309 -13.44 -8.48 -19.78
C PHE A 309 -14.69 -7.68 -19.37
N THR A 310 -15.16 -7.92 -18.15
CA THR A 310 -16.39 -7.31 -17.61
C THR A 310 -16.14 -6.01 -16.85
N ALA A 311 -14.89 -5.71 -16.48
CA ALA A 311 -14.47 -4.39 -16.02
C ALA A 311 -13.45 -3.76 -16.99
N GLY A 312 -13.65 -2.48 -17.31
CA GLY A 312 -12.82 -1.72 -18.24
C GLY A 312 -13.59 -0.55 -18.84
N SER A 313 -13.36 0.67 -18.35
CA SER A 313 -13.99 1.89 -18.85
C SER A 313 -13.01 3.07 -18.89
N SER A 314 -13.42 4.14 -19.57
CA SER A 314 -12.70 5.41 -19.69
C SER A 314 -13.39 6.57 -18.95
N ASP A 315 -14.61 6.34 -18.45
CA ASP A 315 -15.52 7.38 -17.94
C ASP A 315 -15.20 7.84 -16.51
N GLY A 316 -14.22 7.22 -15.85
CA GLY A 316 -13.81 7.53 -14.48
C GLY A 316 -14.82 7.12 -13.41
N LYS A 317 -15.95 6.50 -13.78
CA LYS A 317 -17.02 6.11 -12.85
C LYS A 317 -16.71 4.78 -12.21
N GLU A 318 -17.07 4.63 -10.94
CA GLU A 318 -16.96 3.36 -10.26
C GLU A 318 -18.15 2.46 -10.67
N LEU A 319 -17.91 1.16 -10.77
CA LEU A 319 -19.00 0.18 -10.83
C LEU A 319 -19.56 0.02 -9.42
N PRO A 320 -20.90 -0.07 -9.22
CA PRO A 320 -21.51 -0.25 -7.91
C PRO A 320 -20.92 -1.42 -7.11
N TYR A 321 -20.53 -2.50 -7.79
CA TYR A 321 -19.82 -3.63 -7.18
C TYR A 321 -18.56 -3.20 -6.40
N PHE A 322 -17.82 -2.20 -6.88
CA PHE A 322 -16.55 -1.75 -6.28
C PHE A 322 -16.67 -0.57 -5.32
N GLU A 323 -17.82 0.09 -5.27
CA GLU A 323 -18.06 1.22 -4.36
C GLU A 323 -17.89 0.80 -2.90
N ALA A 324 -18.40 -0.38 -2.52
CA ALA A 324 -18.28 -0.93 -1.16
C ALA A 324 -16.85 -1.32 -0.72
N PHE A 325 -15.90 -1.45 -1.66
CA PHE A 325 -14.55 -1.95 -1.41
C PHE A 325 -13.46 -0.90 -1.56
N ARG A 326 -13.74 0.22 -2.23
CA ARG A 326 -12.92 1.40 -2.02
C ARG A 326 -13.21 1.94 -0.63
N ILE A 327 -12.13 2.24 0.10
CA ILE A 327 -12.19 3.33 1.09
C ILE A 327 -12.68 4.54 0.30
N ASP A 328 -13.86 5.06 0.64
CA ASP A 328 -14.36 6.19 -0.10
C ASP A 328 -13.39 7.35 0.12
N LYS A 329 -12.92 7.94 -0.99
CA LYS A 329 -12.05 9.12 -0.88
C LYS A 329 -12.85 10.35 -0.49
N SER A 330 -14.18 10.30 -0.51
CA SER A 330 -15.05 11.31 0.08
C SER A 330 -14.99 11.30 1.62
N GLU A 331 -14.83 10.13 2.27
CA GLU A 331 -14.43 10.02 3.70
C GLU A 331 -13.05 10.67 3.97
N LEU A 332 -12.29 11.00 2.92
CA LEU A 332 -10.99 11.67 2.96
C LEU A 332 -11.01 13.05 2.25
N THR A 333 -12.18 13.67 2.05
CA THR A 333 -12.30 15.06 1.58
C THR A 333 -13.33 15.85 2.40
N GLY A 334 -13.00 17.09 2.76
CA GLY A 334 -13.90 17.94 3.54
C GLY A 334 -14.18 17.33 4.92
N GLU A 335 -15.47 17.16 5.23
CA GLU A 335 -15.96 16.75 6.55
C GLU A 335 -15.38 15.42 7.04
N GLY A 336 -15.20 14.42 6.18
CA GLY A 336 -14.57 13.15 6.58
C GLY A 336 -13.09 13.31 6.95
N LEU A 337 -12.36 14.17 6.24
CA LEU A 337 -10.96 14.48 6.56
C LEU A 337 -10.84 15.35 7.82
N ASP A 338 -11.82 16.22 8.07
CA ASP A 338 -11.90 17.04 9.27
C ASP A 338 -12.31 16.20 10.50
N ALA A 339 -13.27 15.28 10.39
CA ALA A 339 -13.62 14.31 11.43
C ALA A 339 -12.43 13.39 11.76
N TYR A 340 -11.68 12.96 10.75
CA TYR A 340 -10.45 12.19 10.89
C TYR A 340 -9.30 12.99 11.54
N PHE A 341 -9.14 14.28 11.19
CA PHE A 341 -8.16 15.15 11.84
C PHE A 341 -8.59 15.56 13.26
N ALA A 342 -9.89 15.71 13.51
CA ALA A 342 -10.49 15.91 14.82
C ALA A 342 -10.24 14.67 15.68
N LEU A 343 -10.57 13.46 15.21
CA LEU A 343 -10.27 12.20 15.89
C LEU A 343 -8.78 12.07 16.24
N ARG A 344 -7.87 12.38 15.32
CA ARG A 344 -6.42 12.39 15.63
C ARG A 344 -6.07 13.44 16.70
N ASP A 345 -6.65 14.64 16.60
CA ASP A 345 -6.35 15.74 17.52
C ASP A 345 -7.01 15.56 18.90
N ASP A 346 -8.15 14.88 18.98
CA ASP A 346 -8.86 14.47 20.19
C ASP A 346 -8.19 13.25 20.83
N ARG A 347 -7.74 12.28 20.03
CA ARG A 347 -6.82 11.24 20.48
C ARG A 347 -5.53 11.84 21.05
N ARG A 348 -4.96 12.88 20.45
CA ARG A 348 -3.80 13.61 21.00
C ARG A 348 -4.12 14.32 22.33
N LYS A 349 -5.36 14.76 22.56
CA LYS A 349 -5.82 15.31 23.86
C LYS A 349 -6.01 14.19 24.91
N ALA A 350 -6.63 13.07 24.51
CA ALA A 350 -6.95 11.93 25.37
C ALA A 350 -5.73 11.03 25.69
N ARG A 351 -4.71 11.06 24.84
CA ARG A 351 -3.40 10.41 24.98
C ARG A 351 -2.29 11.46 24.87
N PRO A 352 -2.15 12.37 25.86
CA PRO A 352 -1.04 13.32 25.88
C PRO A 352 0.31 12.58 25.92
N PRO A 353 1.44 13.17 25.48
CA PRO A 353 2.75 12.53 25.55
C PRO A 353 3.12 12.12 26.99
N PRO A 354 3.89 11.04 27.18
CA PRO A 354 4.17 10.51 28.51
C PRO A 354 5.03 11.50 29.32
N SER A 355 4.54 11.86 30.51
CA SER A 355 5.05 12.95 31.35
C SER A 355 5.73 12.51 32.65
N ALA A 356 5.85 11.19 32.90
CA ALA A 356 6.56 10.66 34.05
C ALA A 356 8.09 10.90 33.95
N PRO A 357 8.81 11.09 35.07
CA PRO A 357 10.27 11.26 35.04
C PRO A 357 10.98 10.11 34.31
N GLY A 358 11.91 10.45 33.41
CA GLY A 358 12.61 9.48 32.57
C GLY A 358 11.78 8.93 31.40
N ALA A 359 10.50 9.28 31.26
CA ALA A 359 9.70 8.83 30.13
C ALA A 359 10.18 9.44 28.81
N VAL A 360 10.08 8.63 27.75
CA VAL A 360 10.31 8.99 26.35
C VAL A 360 9.18 8.45 25.49
N GLY A 361 8.80 9.20 24.46
CA GLY A 361 7.72 8.84 23.56
C GLY A 361 8.03 9.14 22.09
N VAL A 362 7.58 8.25 21.20
CA VAL A 362 7.54 8.45 19.76
C VAL A 362 6.13 8.19 19.29
N GLU A 363 5.56 9.07 18.49
CA GLU A 363 4.34 8.79 17.74
C GLU A 363 4.56 9.14 16.27
N CYS A 364 4.07 8.31 15.36
CA CYS A 364 4.10 8.56 13.92
C CYS A 364 2.88 7.92 13.25
N ASN A 365 2.51 8.42 12.09
CA ASN A 365 1.35 7.92 11.37
C ASN A 365 1.66 7.79 9.87
N GLY A 366 1.17 6.72 9.25
CA GLY A 366 1.39 6.48 7.83
C GLY A 366 0.78 7.55 6.93
N TYR A 367 1.12 7.50 5.64
CA TYR A 367 0.60 8.49 4.68
C TYR A 367 -0.95 8.48 4.62
N SER A 368 -1.56 7.28 4.62
CA SER A 368 -3.03 7.10 4.66
C SER A 368 -3.63 7.34 6.04
N ALA A 369 -2.81 7.57 7.06
CA ALA A 369 -3.17 7.91 8.44
C ALA A 369 -3.06 9.42 8.73
N GLY A 370 -2.68 10.24 7.73
CA GLY A 370 -3.00 11.66 7.73
C GLY A 370 -1.96 12.56 7.10
N LYS A 371 -1.50 12.20 5.89
CA LYS A 371 -0.41 12.87 5.17
C LYS A 371 0.87 12.95 6.01
N GLY A 372 1.24 11.85 6.67
CA GLY A 372 2.51 11.63 7.35
C GLY A 372 2.92 12.68 8.38
N ALA A 373 2.89 12.34 9.66
CA ALA A 373 3.26 13.23 10.76
C ALA A 373 3.88 12.41 11.91
N GLY A 374 4.24 13.10 12.99
CA GLY A 374 4.72 12.45 14.21
C GLY A 374 5.25 13.46 15.22
N TRP A 375 5.64 12.96 16.38
CA TRP A 375 6.33 13.74 17.40
C TRP A 375 7.30 12.86 18.21
N PHE A 376 8.26 13.53 18.85
CA PHE A 376 9.08 12.97 19.92
C PHE A 376 8.76 13.66 21.23
N SER A 377 8.80 12.93 22.35
CA SER A 377 8.75 13.53 23.68
C SER A 377 9.77 12.91 24.63
N PHE A 378 10.17 13.69 25.64
CA PHE A 378 10.97 13.22 26.76
C PHE A 378 10.83 14.18 27.96
N VAL A 379 11.02 13.67 29.18
CA VAL A 379 10.88 14.46 30.41
C VAL A 379 12.23 14.86 30.98
N ARG A 380 12.39 16.15 31.29
CA ARG A 380 13.61 16.71 31.90
C ARG A 380 13.56 16.66 33.42
N GLY A 381 14.71 16.38 34.02
CA GLY A 381 14.89 16.40 35.47
C GLY A 381 15.00 17.83 36.00
N ARG A 382 13.95 18.25 36.72
CA ARG A 382 13.72 19.60 37.31
C ARG A 382 13.32 20.66 36.27
N ALA A 383 12.42 21.56 36.70
CA ALA A 383 11.92 22.69 35.92
C ALA A 383 13.05 23.64 35.46
N ALA A 384 13.55 23.41 34.24
CA ALA A 384 14.54 24.26 33.61
C ALA A 384 13.86 25.54 33.12
N LYS A 385 14.26 26.71 33.67
CA LYS A 385 13.74 28.02 33.25
C LYS A 385 13.76 28.14 31.71
N ARG A 386 12.58 28.43 31.13
CA ARG A 386 12.25 28.48 29.69
C ARG A 386 13.37 29.05 28.79
N ALA A 387 14.01 30.13 29.23
CA ALA A 387 15.12 30.79 28.52
C ALA A 387 16.35 29.91 28.19
N ARG A 388 16.59 28.80 28.90
CA ARG A 388 17.69 27.85 28.59
C ARG A 388 17.38 26.92 27.42
N ILE A 389 16.11 26.76 27.04
CA ILE A 389 15.70 25.90 25.91
C ILE A 389 15.96 26.62 24.59
N ASP A 390 15.49 27.87 24.44
CA ASP A 390 15.68 28.67 23.22
C ASP A 390 17.16 28.87 22.83
N ALA A 391 18.08 28.80 23.79
CA ALA A 391 19.51 28.90 23.55
C ALA A 391 20.12 27.64 22.90
N PHE A 392 19.52 26.47 23.09
CA PHE A 392 19.99 25.18 22.54
C PHE A 392 19.54 24.95 21.09
N PHE A 393 18.37 25.47 20.71
CA PHE A 393 17.76 25.26 19.39
C PHE A 393 17.94 26.44 18.43
N LYS A 394 18.68 27.49 18.83
CA LYS A 394 19.09 28.56 17.92
C LYS A 394 20.20 28.07 16.96
N PRO A 395 20.06 28.28 15.64
CA PRO A 395 21.19 28.11 14.73
C PRO A 395 22.32 29.05 15.16
N LYS A 396 23.55 28.54 15.28
CA LYS A 396 24.72 29.44 15.28
C LYS A 396 24.92 29.98 13.87
N ALA A 397 25.39 31.23 13.78
CA ALA A 397 25.70 31.88 12.51
C ALA A 397 26.61 30.99 11.63
N PRO A 398 26.45 31.01 10.30
CA PRO A 398 27.18 30.12 9.40
C PRO A 398 28.68 30.27 9.60
N ALA A 399 29.38 29.13 9.67
CA ALA A 399 30.84 29.13 9.74
C ALA A 399 31.43 29.85 8.53
N ALA A 400 32.44 30.69 8.77
CA ALA A 400 33.13 31.42 7.71
C ALA A 400 33.68 30.46 6.65
N LYS A 401 33.73 30.93 5.39
CA LYS A 401 34.16 30.14 4.22
C LYS A 401 35.47 29.41 4.50
N LEU A 402 35.41 28.08 4.52
CA LEU A 402 36.60 27.22 4.54
C LEU A 402 37.36 27.37 3.22
N GLY A 403 38.64 27.74 3.31
CA GLY A 403 39.59 27.66 2.21
C GLY A 403 39.98 26.20 1.89
N PRO A 404 40.78 25.98 0.83
CA PRO A 404 41.16 24.64 0.40
C PRO A 404 41.97 23.90 1.47
N ALA A 405 41.76 22.58 1.54
CA ALA A 405 42.17 21.75 2.66
C ALA A 405 43.68 21.49 2.72
N THR A 406 44.17 21.32 3.95
CA THR A 406 45.24 20.36 4.27
C THR A 406 44.72 19.40 5.33
N TRP A 407 45.01 18.11 5.15
CA TRP A 407 44.46 17.03 5.96
C TRP A 407 45.47 16.64 7.04
N ASP A 408 45.27 17.12 8.26
CA ASP A 408 45.93 16.56 9.46
C ASP A 408 45.13 16.84 10.73
N ALA A 409 44.87 15.78 11.49
CA ALA A 409 44.24 15.70 12.82
C ALA A 409 42.93 16.54 13.04
N PRO A 410 41.75 15.90 13.18
CA PRO A 410 40.51 16.61 13.52
C PRO A 410 40.54 17.11 14.98
N LYS A 411 40.96 18.37 15.14
CA LYS A 411 40.78 19.15 16.38
C LYS A 411 39.29 19.18 16.77
N ARG A 412 39.00 19.21 18.08
CA ARG A 412 37.63 19.29 18.64
C ARG A 412 36.81 20.41 18.00
N THR A 413 35.88 20.05 17.11
CA THR A 413 34.85 20.97 16.59
C THR A 413 33.46 20.31 16.64
N ASN A 414 32.73 20.55 17.72
CA ASN A 414 31.26 20.62 17.59
C ASN A 414 30.95 21.95 16.89
N PRO A 415 30.15 21.91 15.83
CA PRO A 415 28.80 22.42 16.01
C PRO A 415 27.72 21.47 15.46
N VAL A 416 26.60 21.44 16.18
CA VAL A 416 25.37 20.72 15.83
C VAL A 416 24.78 21.27 14.54
N SER A 417 24.31 20.40 13.66
CA SER A 417 23.58 20.77 12.43
C SER A 417 22.11 21.13 12.71
N THR A 418 21.85 22.17 13.51
CA THR A 418 20.49 22.65 13.79
C THR A 418 19.90 23.51 12.67
N ASN A 419 19.72 22.92 11.48
CA ASN A 419 18.78 23.45 10.47
C ASN A 419 17.35 23.01 10.80
N LEU A 420 16.89 23.30 12.02
CA LEU A 420 15.60 22.86 12.49
C LEU A 420 14.50 23.84 12.06
N GLU A 421 13.69 23.41 11.10
CA GLU A 421 12.33 23.93 10.85
C GLU A 421 11.37 23.66 12.03
N VAL A 422 11.88 23.09 13.13
CA VAL A 422 11.11 22.49 14.24
C VAL A 422 11.42 23.21 15.54
N LYS A 423 10.37 23.67 16.23
CA LYS A 423 10.49 24.25 17.58
C LYS A 423 9.96 23.26 18.62
N PRO A 424 10.77 22.88 19.63
CA PRO A 424 10.27 22.11 20.76
C PRO A 424 9.37 22.98 21.65
N THR A 425 8.33 22.39 22.22
CA THR A 425 7.58 22.96 23.34
C THR A 425 8.05 22.31 24.65
N VAL A 426 8.00 23.07 25.74
CA VAL A 426 8.30 22.57 27.09
C VAL A 426 7.28 23.15 28.05
N ASP A 427 6.68 22.30 28.88
CA ASP A 427 5.73 22.71 29.92
C ASP A 427 6.40 22.94 31.29
N ASP A 428 5.59 23.29 32.30
CA ASP A 428 6.08 23.56 33.66
C ASP A 428 6.53 22.28 34.41
N ALA A 429 6.09 21.10 33.97
CA ALA A 429 6.56 19.80 34.47
C ALA A 429 7.91 19.38 33.86
N GLY A 430 8.36 20.05 32.79
CA GLY A 430 9.59 19.74 32.07
C GLY A 430 9.43 18.69 30.97
N LEU A 431 8.19 18.35 30.59
CA LEU A 431 7.91 17.54 29.40
C LEU A 431 8.28 18.34 28.15
N VAL A 432 9.25 17.84 27.39
CA VAL A 432 9.61 18.35 26.08
C VAL A 432 8.80 17.60 25.03
N THR A 433 8.17 18.32 24.10
CA THR A 433 7.53 17.73 22.91
C THR A 433 8.09 18.39 21.65
N ILE A 434 8.40 17.59 20.64
CA ILE A 434 8.99 18.00 19.36
C ILE A 434 8.05 17.52 18.25
N GLN A 435 7.29 18.44 17.66
CA GLN A 435 6.38 18.13 16.56
C GLN A 435 7.16 18.01 15.24
N LEU A 436 7.17 16.82 14.65
CA LEU A 436 7.93 16.56 13.43
C LEU A 436 7.17 17.12 12.20
N PRO A 437 7.88 17.75 11.24
CA PRO A 437 7.28 18.27 10.02
C PRO A 437 6.50 17.22 9.23
N LYS A 438 5.28 17.58 8.85
CA LYS A 438 4.39 16.72 8.05
C LYS A 438 4.90 16.56 6.62
N ASN A 439 4.67 15.41 6.00
CA ASN A 439 5.07 15.10 4.62
C ASN A 439 6.58 15.32 4.33
N ARG A 440 7.45 15.09 5.33
CA ARG A 440 8.90 15.15 5.11
C ARG A 440 9.45 13.74 5.01
N VAL A 441 9.93 13.41 3.81
CA VAL A 441 10.62 12.14 3.53
C VAL A 441 11.92 12.01 4.34
N GLY A 442 12.35 10.77 4.52
CA GLY A 442 13.52 10.40 5.31
C GLY A 442 13.19 9.86 6.70
N LEU A 443 14.23 9.74 7.52
CA LEU A 443 14.21 9.22 8.88
C LEU A 443 14.64 10.33 9.84
N TRP A 444 13.80 10.62 10.84
CA TRP A 444 14.09 11.55 11.92
C TRP A 444 14.76 10.82 13.07
N PHE A 445 15.76 11.45 13.68
CA PHE A 445 16.58 10.87 14.74
C PHE A 445 16.80 11.89 15.86
N LEU A 446 16.46 11.53 17.10
CA LEU A 446 16.67 12.33 18.30
C LEU A 446 17.60 11.57 19.26
N GLU A 447 18.76 12.14 19.55
CA GLU A 447 19.70 11.66 20.56
C GLU A 447 19.43 12.33 21.91
N LEU A 448 19.32 11.54 22.98
CA LEU A 448 19.23 12.01 24.36
C LEU A 448 20.41 11.54 25.22
N GLU A 449 20.90 12.43 26.07
CA GLU A 449 21.75 12.12 27.22
C GLU A 449 20.87 11.86 28.46
N GLU A 450 21.11 10.76 29.17
CA GLU A 450 20.63 10.60 30.54
C GLU A 450 21.73 11.04 31.51
N LYS A 451 21.39 11.96 32.42
CA LYS A 451 22.30 12.42 33.48
C LYS A 451 21.58 12.70 34.79
N ASN A 452 21.72 11.80 35.76
CA ASN A 452 21.17 11.91 37.11
C ASN A 452 19.63 12.02 37.14
N GLY A 453 18.94 11.25 36.29
CA GLY A 453 17.48 11.27 36.12
C GLY A 453 16.96 12.42 35.23
N ASP A 454 17.84 13.18 34.58
CA ASP A 454 17.49 14.25 33.63
C ASP A 454 17.82 13.82 32.20
N LEU A 455 16.82 13.78 31.32
CA LEU A 455 17.00 13.55 29.89
C LEU A 455 17.24 14.85 29.12
N ARG A 456 18.23 14.86 28.24
CA ARG A 456 18.63 16.06 27.48
C ARG A 456 18.82 15.77 26.01
N CYS A 457 18.11 16.48 25.15
CA CYS A 457 18.38 16.50 23.71
C CYS A 457 19.84 16.91 23.43
N VAL A 458 20.53 16.08 22.65
CA VAL A 458 21.92 16.23 22.22
C VAL A 458 21.97 16.65 20.76
N ALA A 459 21.23 15.91 19.92
CA ALA A 459 21.10 16.11 18.49
C ALA A 459 19.67 15.77 18.06
N LEU A 460 19.18 16.48 17.03
CA LEU A 460 17.96 16.15 16.32
C LEU A 460 18.25 16.31 14.82
N GLU A 461 18.32 15.18 14.12
CA GLU A 461 18.74 15.12 12.71
C GLU A 461 17.65 14.48 11.84
N ARG A 462 17.73 14.73 10.53
CA ARG A 462 16.91 14.08 9.50
C ARG A 462 17.82 13.54 8.40
N PHE A 463 17.76 12.24 8.17
CA PHE A 463 18.48 11.55 7.10
C PHE A 463 17.54 11.35 5.91
N ASP A 464 17.86 11.95 4.75
CA ASP A 464 17.04 11.86 3.54
C ASP A 464 17.27 10.54 2.78
N LEU A 465 16.92 9.44 3.46
CA LEU A 465 17.03 8.08 2.94
C LEU A 465 16.16 7.82 1.70
N TYR A 466 15.24 8.74 1.36
CA TYR A 466 14.40 8.66 0.18
C TYR A 466 15.12 9.16 -1.08
N ASN A 467 15.61 10.40 -1.05
CA ASN A 467 16.22 11.05 -2.22
C ASN A 467 17.72 10.73 -2.37
N LYS A 468 18.42 10.44 -1.27
CA LYS A 468 19.89 10.36 -1.21
C LYS A 468 20.35 9.12 -0.45
N VAL A 469 19.82 7.95 -0.86
CA VAL A 469 19.83 6.70 -0.07
C VAL A 469 21.21 6.33 0.45
N GLU A 470 22.22 6.25 -0.43
CA GLU A 470 23.56 5.78 -0.09
C GLU A 470 24.24 6.74 0.90
N ALA A 471 24.44 7.99 0.49
CA ALA A 471 25.11 9.02 1.29
C ALA A 471 24.40 9.34 2.62
N GLN A 472 23.07 9.19 2.70
CA GLN A 472 22.33 9.40 3.94
C GLN A 472 22.29 8.15 4.84
N SER A 473 22.41 6.95 4.27
CA SER A 473 22.60 5.72 5.06
C SER A 473 23.98 5.71 5.72
N GLU A 474 25.01 6.13 4.98
CA GLU A 474 26.36 6.32 5.53
C GLU A 474 26.41 7.42 6.58
N ALA A 475 25.75 8.57 6.36
CA ALA A 475 25.66 9.64 7.34
C ALA A 475 24.94 9.19 8.64
N PHE A 476 23.82 8.45 8.51
CA PHE A 476 23.11 7.87 9.65
C PHE A 476 23.98 6.89 10.43
N HIS A 477 24.66 5.98 9.73
CA HIS A 477 25.60 5.05 10.32
C HIS A 477 26.74 5.78 11.07
N ALA A 478 27.38 6.75 10.42
CA ALA A 478 28.47 7.53 11.02
C ALA A 478 28.02 8.38 12.21
N HIS A 479 26.76 8.84 12.24
CA HIS A 479 26.18 9.50 13.41
C HIS A 479 26.10 8.52 14.59
N VAL A 480 25.40 7.40 14.43
CA VAL A 480 25.18 6.39 15.49
C VAL A 480 26.48 5.68 15.91
N ALA A 481 27.43 5.48 14.99
CA ALA A 481 28.72 4.88 15.31
C ALA A 481 29.56 5.75 16.26
N ARG A 482 29.45 7.09 16.14
CA ARG A 482 30.13 8.08 17.02
C ARG A 482 29.36 8.41 18.29
N MET A 483 28.08 8.06 18.37
CA MET A 483 27.24 8.25 19.55
C MET A 483 27.83 7.48 20.75
N PRO A 484 28.04 8.13 21.91
CA PRO A 484 28.53 7.45 23.11
C PRO A 484 27.60 6.32 23.58
N ALA A 485 28.17 5.28 24.20
CA ALA A 485 27.40 4.23 24.85
C ALA A 485 26.48 4.81 25.95
N GLY A 486 25.28 4.25 26.10
CA GLY A 486 24.27 4.72 27.05
C GLY A 486 23.49 5.97 26.59
N ARG A 487 23.72 6.51 25.39
CA ARG A 487 22.82 7.52 24.79
C ARG A 487 21.54 6.85 24.32
N VAL A 488 20.41 7.52 24.49
CA VAL A 488 19.09 7.06 24.03
C VAL A 488 18.83 7.62 22.63
N ALA A 489 18.28 6.80 21.73
CA ALA A 489 17.84 7.19 20.40
C ALA A 489 16.34 7.03 20.25
N LEU A 490 15.66 8.07 19.77
CA LEU A 490 14.28 8.04 19.30
C LEU A 490 14.27 8.23 17.78
N VAL A 491 13.50 7.42 17.06
CA VAL A 491 13.50 7.38 15.60
C VAL A 491 12.08 7.33 15.06
N SER A 492 11.79 8.11 14.00
CA SER A 492 10.46 8.24 13.41
C SER A 492 10.51 8.54 11.89
N ILE A 493 9.45 8.17 11.16
CA ILE A 493 9.24 8.53 9.74
C ILE A 493 7.94 9.35 9.62
N THR A 494 7.97 10.49 8.92
CA THR A 494 6.79 11.37 8.70
C THR A 494 6.34 11.51 7.24
N ASP A 495 6.79 10.63 6.34
CA ASP A 495 6.12 10.33 5.06
C ASP A 495 6.58 8.95 4.61
N THR A 496 7.84 8.85 4.20
CA THR A 496 8.51 7.59 3.84
C THR A 496 10.02 7.76 3.91
N ALA A 497 10.74 6.72 4.36
CA ALA A 497 12.20 6.68 4.27
C ALA A 497 12.70 6.05 2.96
N MET A 498 11.85 5.36 2.18
CA MET A 498 12.24 4.68 0.94
C MET A 498 11.26 4.90 -0.21
N ALA A 499 11.64 4.55 -1.44
CA ALA A 499 10.75 4.55 -2.60
C ALA A 499 10.28 3.12 -2.91
N LYS A 500 9.03 2.90 -3.36
CA LYS A 500 8.44 1.55 -3.57
C LYS A 500 9.33 0.58 -4.38
N THR A 501 10.18 1.07 -5.27
CA THR A 501 11.10 0.29 -6.12
C THR A 501 12.54 0.21 -5.62
N ARG A 502 12.89 0.88 -4.51
CA ARG A 502 14.25 0.98 -3.95
C ARG A 502 14.20 0.83 -2.42
N PRO A 503 14.33 -0.40 -1.89
CA PRO A 503 14.32 -0.65 -0.44
C PRO A 503 15.54 -0.02 0.26
N LEU A 504 15.44 0.18 1.58
CA LEU A 504 16.57 0.66 2.38
C LEU A 504 17.72 -0.36 2.37
N PRO A 505 18.98 0.09 2.29
CA PRO A 505 20.13 -0.79 2.30
C PRO A 505 20.33 -1.41 3.70
N LYS A 506 20.94 -2.59 3.74
CA LYS A 506 21.23 -3.36 4.97
C LYS A 506 21.89 -2.51 6.06
N LEU A 507 22.75 -1.55 5.68
CA LEU A 507 23.44 -0.62 6.57
C LEU A 507 22.49 0.15 7.51
N VAL A 508 21.27 0.48 7.09
CA VAL A 508 20.30 1.18 7.96
C VAL A 508 19.86 0.28 9.12
N TYR A 509 19.53 -0.99 8.83
CA TYR A 509 19.14 -1.98 9.82
C TYR A 509 20.32 -2.37 10.73
N ASP A 510 21.51 -2.54 10.14
CA ASP A 510 22.75 -2.77 10.89
C ASP A 510 23.03 -1.62 11.88
N THR A 511 22.71 -0.38 11.49
CA THR A 511 22.83 0.81 12.35
C THR A 511 21.81 0.79 13.49
N LEU A 512 20.57 0.35 13.25
CA LEU A 512 19.57 0.21 14.32
C LEU A 512 19.96 -0.88 15.35
N ARG A 513 20.69 -1.93 14.95
CA ARG A 513 21.23 -2.92 15.91
C ARG A 513 22.26 -2.33 16.87
N LEU A 514 23.03 -1.33 16.46
CA LEU A 514 23.96 -0.61 17.36
C LEU A 514 23.25 0.10 18.54
N LEU A 515 21.93 0.28 18.43
CA LEU A 515 21.02 0.89 19.40
C LEU A 515 20.17 -0.14 20.17
N GLY A 516 20.53 -1.43 20.11
CA GLY A 516 19.79 -2.51 20.76
C GLY A 516 18.63 -3.09 19.94
N GLY A 517 18.53 -2.76 18.65
CA GLY A 517 17.58 -3.41 17.73
C GLY A 517 17.83 -4.91 17.56
N GLU A 518 16.81 -5.65 17.11
CA GLU A 518 16.88 -7.10 16.90
C GLU A 518 17.76 -7.51 15.70
N ASP A 519 18.22 -8.76 15.70
CA ASP A 519 18.96 -9.33 14.57
C ASP A 519 18.13 -9.33 13.27
N HIS A 520 16.80 -9.48 13.35
CA HIS A 520 15.91 -9.33 12.20
C HIS A 520 14.82 -8.27 12.45
N ILE A 521 15.16 -7.01 12.20
CA ILE A 521 14.15 -5.96 12.02
C ILE A 521 13.42 -6.22 10.70
N GLU A 522 12.09 -6.08 10.69
CA GLU A 522 11.26 -6.17 9.48
C GLU A 522 11.63 -5.04 8.49
N PRO A 523 11.74 -5.31 7.18
CA PRO A 523 12.04 -4.28 6.20
C PRO A 523 11.00 -3.15 6.20
N ILE A 524 11.43 -1.93 6.51
CA ILE A 524 10.60 -0.72 6.47
C ILE A 524 10.07 -0.56 5.04
N GLY A 525 8.75 -0.59 4.84
CA GLY A 525 8.13 -0.45 3.53
C GLY A 525 7.79 0.99 3.13
N TYR A 526 7.30 1.14 1.90
CA TYR A 526 6.92 2.45 1.34
C TYR A 526 5.74 3.07 2.10
N ARG A 527 5.96 4.26 2.66
CA ARG A 527 4.95 5.06 3.39
C ARG A 527 4.35 4.43 4.66
N MET A 528 5.01 3.43 5.20
CA MET A 528 4.66 2.81 6.47
C MET A 528 5.12 3.69 7.65
N PRO A 529 4.29 3.89 8.70
CA PRO A 529 4.77 4.44 9.96
C PRO A 529 5.83 3.50 10.54
N PHE A 530 6.93 4.09 11.01
CA PHE A 530 8.00 3.38 11.70
C PHE A 530 8.38 4.17 12.93
N GLY A 531 8.44 3.51 14.08
CA GLY A 531 8.90 4.06 15.34
C GLY A 531 9.94 3.14 15.96
N PHE A 532 10.99 3.72 16.53
CA PHE A 532 12.00 2.97 17.26
C PHE A 532 12.54 3.79 18.44
N VAL A 533 12.76 3.12 19.58
CA VAL A 533 13.35 3.67 20.80
C VAL A 533 14.43 2.71 21.29
N GLY A 534 15.69 3.14 21.31
CA GLY A 534 16.83 2.27 21.64
C GLY A 534 17.91 2.97 22.45
N VAL A 535 18.94 2.23 22.87
CA VAL A 535 20.08 2.74 23.62
C VAL A 535 21.38 2.26 22.99
N ARG A 536 22.31 3.18 22.75
CA ARG A 536 23.59 2.87 22.10
C ARG A 536 24.41 1.89 22.96
N GLY A 537 24.73 0.75 22.37
CA GLY A 537 25.52 -0.30 23.01
C GLY A 537 24.73 -1.22 23.94
N ALA A 538 23.40 -1.09 24.00
CA ALA A 538 22.56 -2.10 24.65
C ALA A 538 22.52 -3.39 23.79
N ALA A 539 22.19 -4.53 24.42
CA ALA A 539 22.12 -5.82 23.73
C ALA A 539 21.02 -5.85 22.66
N ALA A 540 21.15 -6.72 21.67
CA ALA A 540 20.14 -6.89 20.63
C ALA A 540 18.76 -7.30 21.22
N GLY A 541 17.68 -6.78 20.65
CA GLY A 541 16.31 -6.98 21.15
C GLY A 541 15.94 -6.19 22.41
N THR A 542 16.81 -5.28 22.88
CA THR A 542 16.48 -4.40 24.01
C THR A 542 15.78 -3.11 23.60
N ALA A 543 15.88 -2.68 22.35
CA ALA A 543 15.11 -1.57 21.81
C ALA A 543 13.62 -1.91 21.69
N ILE A 544 12.77 -0.89 21.62
CA ILE A 544 11.41 -1.00 21.11
C ILE A 544 11.46 -0.66 19.62
N CYS A 545 10.90 -1.51 18.78
CA CYS A 545 10.80 -1.29 17.34
C CYS A 545 9.38 -1.64 16.90
N ALA A 546 8.75 -0.79 16.09
CA ALA A 546 7.50 -1.14 15.46
C ALA A 546 7.35 -0.46 14.08
N LEU A 547 6.62 -1.15 13.22
CA LEU A 547 6.34 -0.86 11.83
C LEU A 547 4.88 -1.29 11.60
N ASP A 548 4.12 -0.58 10.76
CA ASP A 548 2.73 -0.97 10.49
C ASP A 548 2.19 -0.50 9.14
N LYS A 549 0.93 -0.81 8.83
CA LYS A 549 0.21 -0.41 7.60
C LYS A 549 0.07 1.12 7.53
N THR A 550 -0.11 1.65 6.33
CA THR A 550 -0.12 3.11 6.08
C THR A 550 -1.31 3.86 6.70
N LYS A 551 -2.28 3.17 7.31
CA LYS A 551 -3.49 3.68 7.98
C LYS A 551 -3.36 3.82 9.50
N VAL A 552 -2.30 3.25 10.08
CA VAL A 552 -2.12 3.16 11.52
C VAL A 552 -1.43 4.42 12.07
N ILE A 553 -1.88 4.89 13.22
CA ILE A 553 -1.09 5.71 14.14
C ILE A 553 -0.34 4.74 15.05
N LEU A 554 0.97 4.82 15.01
CA LEU A 554 1.89 4.00 15.78
C LEU A 554 2.49 4.86 16.90
N ARG A 555 2.43 4.36 18.13
CA ARG A 555 3.00 5.03 19.31
C ARG A 555 3.87 4.07 20.10
N LEU A 556 5.06 4.51 20.48
CA LEU A 556 6.00 3.79 21.33
C LEU A 556 6.29 4.64 22.56
N GLU A 557 6.28 4.03 23.73
CA GLU A 557 6.71 4.67 24.97
C GLU A 557 7.69 3.78 25.74
N ALA A 558 8.62 4.41 26.45
CA ALA A 558 9.52 3.74 27.37
C ALA A 558 9.83 4.66 28.55
N THR A 559 10.29 4.08 29.66
CA THR A 559 10.98 4.79 30.73
C THR A 559 12.48 4.51 30.62
N VAL A 560 13.28 5.56 30.47
CA VAL A 560 14.74 5.48 30.57
C VAL A 560 15.11 5.38 32.05
N ARG A 561 15.85 4.33 32.41
CA ARG A 561 16.41 4.15 33.76
C ARG A 561 17.92 4.10 33.72
N ARG A 562 18.52 4.40 34.89
CA ARG A 562 19.95 4.35 35.12
C ARG A 562 20.23 3.40 36.29
N ASP A 563 20.50 2.15 35.94
CA ASP A 563 20.94 1.11 36.88
C ASP A 563 22.48 1.01 36.74
N ASP A 564 23.05 -0.18 36.49
CA ASP A 564 24.46 -0.36 36.11
C ASP A 564 24.81 0.22 34.71
N GLY A 565 23.82 0.81 34.04
CA GLY A 565 23.91 1.47 32.75
C GLY A 565 22.59 2.17 32.42
N VAL A 566 22.52 2.82 31.24
CA VAL A 566 21.25 3.37 30.74
C VAL A 566 20.46 2.24 30.07
N ALA A 567 19.21 2.04 30.48
CA ALA A 567 18.32 0.99 29.98
C ALA A 567 16.91 1.52 29.70
N LEU A 568 16.11 0.73 28.98
CA LEU A 568 14.69 0.99 28.72
C LEU A 568 13.83 -0.02 29.48
N ASP A 569 12.91 0.48 30.30
CA ASP A 569 11.87 -0.28 31.01
C ASP A 569 10.47 0.28 30.68
N GLY A 570 9.39 -0.38 31.13
CA GLY A 570 8.01 0.11 30.94
C GLY A 570 7.62 0.26 29.46
N LYS A 571 8.13 -0.64 28.62
CA LYS A 571 8.04 -0.58 27.15
C LYS A 571 6.60 -0.81 26.70
N SER A 572 6.06 0.09 25.87
CA SER A 572 4.74 -0.08 25.24
C SER A 572 4.79 0.21 23.73
N VAL A 573 3.89 -0.46 23.01
CA VAL A 573 3.61 -0.20 21.59
C VAL A 573 2.09 -0.18 21.42
N GLU A 574 1.54 0.97 21.04
CA GLU A 574 0.14 1.12 20.68
C GLU A 574 0.00 1.25 19.16
N ARG A 575 -0.99 0.54 18.62
CA ARG A 575 -1.39 0.59 17.21
C ARG A 575 -2.84 1.02 17.18
N PHE A 576 -3.13 2.09 16.44
CA PHE A 576 -4.47 2.60 16.26
C PHE A 576 -4.76 2.71 14.76
N ASP A 577 -5.46 1.70 14.20
CA ASP A 577 -5.97 1.80 12.82
C ASP A 577 -7.16 2.76 12.80
N ILE A 578 -6.99 3.88 12.10
CA ILE A 578 -8.01 4.93 12.04
C ILE A 578 -9.24 4.45 11.26
N THR A 579 -9.07 3.56 10.28
CA THR A 579 -10.21 3.00 9.52
C THR A 579 -11.07 2.12 10.41
N GLU A 580 -10.49 1.23 11.21
CA GLU A 580 -11.25 0.40 12.15
C GLU A 580 -12.04 1.27 13.15
N HIS A 581 -11.41 2.30 13.69
CA HIS A 581 -12.07 3.16 14.68
C HIS A 581 -13.24 3.95 14.08
N ILE A 582 -13.06 4.59 12.92
CA ILE A 582 -14.13 5.34 12.24
C ILE A 582 -15.33 4.42 11.97
N LEU A 583 -15.09 3.24 11.39
CA LEU A 583 -16.13 2.25 11.09
C LEU A 583 -16.86 1.76 12.35
N SER A 584 -16.18 1.67 13.51
CA SER A 584 -16.81 1.30 14.79
C SER A 584 -17.59 2.45 15.45
N SER A 585 -17.18 3.70 15.22
CA SER A 585 -17.82 4.87 15.85
C SER A 585 -19.18 5.22 15.23
N THR A 586 -19.36 4.96 13.92
CA THR A 586 -20.64 5.14 13.23
C THR A 586 -21.73 4.17 13.69
N GLU A 587 -21.36 3.04 14.27
CA GLU A 587 -22.31 2.05 14.82
C GLU A 587 -22.94 2.49 16.18
N GLY A 588 -22.35 3.47 16.88
CA GLY A 588 -22.76 3.85 18.24
C GLY A 588 -23.77 5.00 18.34
N ASP A 589 -23.52 6.11 17.63
CA ASP A 589 -24.27 7.36 17.83
C ASP A 589 -25.71 7.32 17.26
N GLY A 590 -25.98 6.41 16.32
CA GLY A 590 -27.33 6.19 15.78
C GLY A 590 -28.33 5.61 16.80
N ALA A 591 -27.85 4.89 17.82
CA ALA A 591 -28.69 4.31 18.87
C ALA A 591 -28.98 5.29 20.01
N ALA A 592 -28.06 6.22 20.30
CA ALA A 592 -28.20 7.18 21.39
C ALA A 592 -29.10 8.39 21.05
N ALA A 593 -29.33 8.67 19.77
CA ALA A 593 -30.23 9.73 19.31
C ALA A 593 -31.71 9.30 19.20
N ALA A 594 -32.02 8.04 19.54
CA ALA A 594 -33.35 7.42 19.40
C ALA A 594 -33.86 6.79 20.73
N ALA A 595 -33.47 7.35 21.87
CA ALA A 595 -33.88 6.95 23.22
C ALA A 595 -34.42 8.14 24.02
#